data_AF-V2W6J4-F1
#
_entry.id   AF-V2W6J4-F1
#
_cell.length_a   1.000
_cell.length_b   1.000
_cell.length_c   1.000
_cell.angle_alpha   90.00
_cell.angle_beta   90.00
_cell.angle_gamma   90.00
#
_symmetry.space_group_name_H-M   'P 1'
#
loop_
_entity.id
_entity.type
_entity.pdbx_description
1 polymer ?
#
loop_
_entity_poly.entity_id
_entity_poly.type
_entity_poly.pdbx_seq_one_letter_code
_entity_poly.pdbx_strand_id
1 'polypeptide(L)'
;MIRGKQLDEIIEQELQMMLVEGFEKSPISHKALHSRLTAKGYISGGLSTLSSADRKKLISLYVSEQISPLHLKTKEQQLFVNRKTRQALTDTNKNLRTQIDDLESQLHQNTETLIDIIEEVKLRTNLKVDHLLAPHLLKKYLSRE
;
A
#
# COMPACT_ATOMS: atom_id res chain seq x y z
N MET A 1 6.86 -13.80 35.46
CA MET A 1 6.03 -12.76 34.80
C MET A 1 6.91 -11.54 34.56
N ILE A 2 7.02 -11.10 33.32
CA ILE A 2 8.05 -10.14 32.92
C ILE A 2 7.51 -8.71 33.08
N ARG A 3 8.34 -7.77 33.54
CA ARG A 3 7.92 -6.41 33.90
C ARG A 3 8.96 -5.38 33.47
N GLY A 4 8.54 -4.12 33.39
CA GLY A 4 9.42 -3.00 33.04
C GLY A 4 10.02 -3.14 31.63
N LYS A 5 11.28 -2.75 31.46
CA LYS A 5 11.98 -2.72 30.16
C LYS A 5 12.00 -4.06 29.42
N GLN A 6 12.17 -5.17 30.16
CA GLN A 6 12.14 -6.52 29.57
C GLN A 6 10.78 -6.86 28.93
N LEU A 7 9.69 -6.30 29.45
CA LEU A 7 8.38 -6.48 28.83
C LEU A 7 8.27 -5.67 27.53
N ASP A 8 8.89 -4.49 27.47
CA ASP A 8 8.88 -3.64 26.28
C ASP A 8 9.67 -4.31 25.13
N GLU A 9 10.81 -4.91 25.43
CA GLU A 9 11.61 -5.70 24.47
C GLU A 9 10.83 -6.89 23.90
N ILE A 10 10.12 -7.63 24.75
CA ILE A 10 9.30 -8.77 24.31
C ILE A 10 8.09 -8.31 23.49
N ILE A 11 7.48 -7.19 23.87
CA ILE A 11 6.40 -6.59 23.07
C ILE A 11 6.92 -6.25 21.67
N GLU A 12 8.10 -5.63 21.57
CA GLU A 12 8.71 -5.29 20.30
C GLU A 12 9.04 -6.52 19.46
N GLN A 13 9.68 -7.54 20.05
CA GLN A 13 9.97 -8.80 19.37
C GLN A 13 8.70 -9.49 18.85
N GLU A 14 7.63 -9.48 19.65
CA GLU A 14 6.35 -10.04 19.22
C GLU A 14 5.77 -9.24 18.05
N LEU A 15 5.83 -7.91 18.10
CA LEU A 15 5.38 -7.05 17.02
C LEU A 15 6.17 -7.27 15.72
N GLN A 16 7.49 -7.44 15.81
CA GLN A 16 8.34 -7.80 14.66
C GLN A 16 7.93 -9.15 14.06
N MET A 17 7.66 -10.15 14.89
CA MET A 17 7.16 -11.45 14.42
C MET A 17 5.80 -11.31 13.73
N MET A 18 4.86 -10.56 14.31
CA MET A 18 3.56 -10.27 13.69
C MET A 18 3.70 -9.52 12.35
N LEU A 19 4.71 -8.66 12.23
CA LEU A 19 5.01 -7.95 10.98
C LEU A 19 5.49 -8.93 9.89
N VAL A 20 6.42 -9.83 10.22
CA VAL A 20 6.95 -10.86 9.30
C VAL A 20 5.87 -11.85 8.87
N GLU A 21 4.99 -12.26 9.78
CA GLU A 21 3.86 -13.15 9.46
C GLU A 21 2.85 -12.51 8.50
N GLY A 22 2.82 -11.17 8.46
CA GLY A 22 1.97 -10.39 7.58
C GLY A 22 0.54 -10.22 8.10
N PHE A 23 -0.15 -9.25 7.51
CA PHE A 23 -1.49 -8.84 7.92
C PHE A 23 -2.53 -9.97 7.87
N GLU A 24 -2.52 -10.78 6.80
CA GLU A 24 -3.50 -11.87 6.58
C GLU A 24 -3.47 -12.93 7.69
N LYS A 25 -2.28 -13.23 8.21
CA LYS A 25 -2.09 -14.25 9.25
C LYS A 25 -2.12 -13.67 10.65
N SER A 26 -1.52 -12.49 10.83
CA SER A 26 -1.33 -11.88 12.15
C SER A 26 -1.55 -10.36 12.11
N PRO A 27 -2.81 -9.91 12.05
CA PRO A 27 -3.14 -8.49 12.07
C PRO A 27 -2.75 -7.87 13.41
N ILE A 28 -1.94 -6.81 13.38
CA ILE A 28 -1.47 -6.14 14.59
C ILE A 28 -2.63 -5.32 15.18
N SER A 29 -2.96 -5.64 16.43
CA SER A 29 -3.88 -4.87 17.25
C SER A 29 -3.57 -5.09 18.72
N HIS A 30 -3.97 -4.15 19.59
CA HIS A 30 -3.81 -4.28 21.03
C HIS A 30 -4.39 -5.60 21.57
N LYS A 31 -5.51 -6.07 20.99
CA LYS A 31 -6.14 -7.34 21.39
C LYS A 31 -5.33 -8.54 20.90
N ALA A 32 -4.93 -8.56 19.63
CA ALA A 32 -4.17 -9.66 19.05
C ALA A 32 -2.81 -9.85 19.73
N LEU A 33 -2.08 -8.75 19.91
CA LEU A 33 -0.79 -8.74 20.63
C LEU A 33 -0.97 -9.26 22.07
N HIS A 34 -1.98 -8.76 22.79
CA HIS A 34 -2.27 -9.20 24.17
C HIS A 34 -2.56 -10.70 24.23
N SER A 35 -3.39 -11.22 23.32
CA SER A 35 -3.70 -12.66 23.27
C SER A 35 -2.45 -13.50 23.00
N ARG A 36 -1.55 -13.07 22.11
CA ARG A 36 -0.28 -13.77 21.83
C ARG A 36 0.66 -13.77 23.04
N LEU A 37 0.86 -12.61 23.67
CA LEU A 37 1.70 -12.48 24.86
C LEU A 37 1.16 -13.29 26.05
N THR A 38 -0.17 -13.38 26.18
CA THR A 38 -0.82 -14.19 27.21
C THR A 38 -0.67 -15.68 26.94
N ALA A 39 -0.87 -16.11 25.68
CA ALA A 39 -0.70 -17.50 25.26
C ALA A 39 0.75 -18.00 25.47
N LYS A 40 1.74 -17.12 25.30
CA LYS A 40 3.16 -17.40 25.58
C LYS A 40 3.55 -17.29 27.05
N GLY A 41 2.62 -16.91 27.93
CA GLY A 41 2.85 -16.80 29.38
C GLY A 41 3.68 -15.59 29.82
N TYR A 42 3.94 -14.62 28.93
CA TYR A 42 4.72 -13.42 29.26
C TYR A 42 3.97 -12.45 30.18
N ILE A 43 2.65 -12.35 29.99
CA ILE A 43 1.74 -11.51 30.77
C ILE A 43 0.54 -12.31 31.27
N SER A 44 -0.02 -11.93 32.42
CA SER A 44 -1.32 -12.44 32.90
C SER A 44 -2.34 -11.33 33.22
N GLY A 45 -1.94 -10.07 33.07
CA GLY A 45 -2.80 -8.92 33.31
C GLY A 45 -3.73 -8.64 32.12
N GLY A 46 -4.68 -7.72 32.30
CA GLY A 46 -5.57 -7.29 31.23
C GLY A 46 -4.89 -6.41 30.17
N LEU A 47 -5.69 -5.91 29.21
CA LEU A 47 -5.25 -4.97 28.17
C LEU A 47 -4.58 -3.69 28.71
N SER A 48 -4.82 -3.34 29.97
CA SER A 48 -4.13 -2.25 30.67
C SER A 48 -2.60 -2.40 30.66
N THR A 49 -2.08 -3.63 30.58
CA THR A 49 -0.64 -3.91 30.43
C THR A 49 -0.03 -3.31 29.16
N LEU A 50 -0.81 -3.16 28.09
CA LEU A 50 -0.38 -2.54 26.82
C LEU A 50 -0.79 -1.06 26.72
N SER A 51 -1.38 -0.48 27.76
CA SER A 51 -2.04 0.83 27.68
C SER A 51 -1.18 2.03 28.06
N SER A 52 0.09 1.82 28.44
CA SER A 52 1.06 2.89 28.67
C SER A 52 1.32 3.69 27.39
N ALA A 53 1.65 4.98 27.53
CA ALA A 53 1.88 5.87 26.39
C ALA A 53 2.93 5.32 25.41
N ASP A 54 4.05 4.80 25.92
CA ASP A 54 5.16 4.31 25.07
C ASP A 54 4.79 3.04 24.32
N ARG A 55 4.18 2.05 25.00
CA ARG A 55 3.66 0.83 24.34
C ARG A 55 2.61 1.12 23.29
N LYS A 56 1.71 2.09 23.53
CA LYS A 56 0.72 2.51 22.53
C LYS A 56 1.39 3.10 21.29
N LYS A 57 2.41 3.93 21.46
CA LYS A 57 3.19 4.49 20.35
C LYS A 57 3.89 3.38 19.57
N LEU A 58 4.53 2.45 20.27
CA LEU A 58 5.20 1.30 19.67
C LEU A 58 4.23 0.45 18.84
N ILE A 59 3.09 0.07 19.42
CA ILE A 59 2.06 -0.70 18.70
C ILE A 59 1.56 0.08 17.47
N SER A 60 1.32 1.38 17.60
CA SER A 60 0.87 2.22 16.49
C SER A 60 1.90 2.29 15.35
N LEU A 61 3.19 2.33 15.68
CA LEU A 61 4.27 2.30 14.70
C LEU A 61 4.23 1.01 13.88
N TYR A 62 4.23 -0.14 14.55
CA TYR A 62 4.17 -1.43 13.85
C TYR A 62 2.85 -1.68 13.11
N VAL A 63 1.72 -1.14 13.59
CA VAL A 63 0.46 -1.12 12.82
C VAL A 63 0.64 -0.32 11.51
N SER A 64 1.28 0.85 11.57
CA SER A 64 1.52 1.69 10.40
C SER A 64 2.48 1.04 9.41
N GLU A 65 3.51 0.34 9.89
CA GLU A 65 4.43 -0.43 9.06
C GLU A 65 3.72 -1.60 8.37
N GLN A 66 2.88 -2.33 9.09
CA GLN A 66 2.15 -3.47 8.54
C GLN A 66 1.21 -3.07 7.39
N ILE A 67 0.64 -1.86 7.43
CA ILE A 67 -0.25 -1.34 6.37
C ILE A 67 0.45 -0.46 5.33
N SER A 68 1.72 -0.12 5.54
CA SER A 68 2.48 0.73 4.61
C SER A 68 2.48 0.21 3.16
N PRO A 69 2.63 -1.11 2.90
CA PRO A 69 2.58 -1.66 1.55
C PRO A 69 1.23 -1.51 0.84
N LEU A 70 0.14 -1.24 1.58
CA LEU A 70 -1.20 -1.10 1.01
C LEU A 70 -1.45 0.28 0.39
N HIS A 71 -0.52 1.22 0.54
CA HIS A 71 -0.61 2.59 -0.01
C HIS A 71 -1.96 3.27 0.25
N LEU A 72 -2.55 2.99 1.42
CA LEU A 72 -3.85 3.54 1.82
C LEU A 72 -3.76 5.07 1.94
N LYS A 73 -4.80 5.78 1.48
CA LYS A 73 -4.97 7.21 1.75
C LYS A 73 -5.27 7.42 3.23
N THR A 74 -5.04 8.64 3.74
CA THR A 74 -5.25 9.00 5.17
C THR A 74 -6.63 8.58 5.70
N LYS A 75 -7.68 8.72 4.89
CA LYS A 75 -9.05 8.30 5.25
C LYS A 75 -9.16 6.78 5.44
N GLU A 76 -8.53 6.01 4.58
CA GLU A 76 -8.55 4.54 4.61
C GLU A 76 -7.66 3.99 5.74
N GLN A 77 -6.53 4.65 6.01
CA GLN A 77 -5.71 4.38 7.20
C GLN A 77 -6.52 4.56 8.50
N GLN A 78 -7.32 5.63 8.59
CA GLN A 78 -8.17 5.86 9.76
C GLN A 78 -9.26 4.79 9.91
N LEU A 79 -9.85 4.32 8.79
CA LEU A 79 -10.80 3.21 8.80
C LEU A 79 -10.13 1.92 9.28
N PHE A 80 -8.87 1.70 8.93
CA PHE A 80 -8.07 0.56 9.40
C PHE A 80 -7.90 0.58 10.93
N VAL A 81 -7.48 1.72 11.49
CA VAL A 81 -7.36 1.90 12.95
C VAL A 81 -8.70 1.68 13.67
N ASN A 82 -9.80 2.08 13.03
CA ASN A 82 -11.16 1.91 13.53
C ASN A 82 -11.73 0.50 13.32
N ARG A 83 -10.90 -0.50 13.00
CA ARG A 83 -11.29 -1.91 12.74
C ARG A 83 -12.27 -2.10 11.58
N LYS A 84 -12.34 -1.12 10.68
CA LYS A 84 -13.13 -1.18 9.44
C LYS A 84 -12.25 -1.55 8.24
N THR A 85 -11.35 -2.52 8.43
CA THR A 85 -10.34 -2.89 7.43
C THR A 85 -10.94 -3.34 6.10
N ARG A 86 -12.00 -4.15 6.13
CA ARG A 86 -12.71 -4.56 4.90
C ARG A 86 -13.23 -3.35 4.12
N GLN A 87 -13.76 -2.34 4.80
CA GLN A 87 -14.23 -1.12 4.16
C GLN A 87 -13.07 -0.33 3.54
N ALA A 88 -11.97 -0.14 4.29
CA ALA A 88 -10.77 0.53 3.79
C ALA A 88 -10.20 -0.14 2.52
N LEU A 89 -10.13 -1.47 2.50
CA LEU A 89 -9.66 -2.24 1.35
C LEU A 89 -10.65 -2.21 0.18
N THR A 90 -11.96 -2.14 0.44
CA THR A 90 -12.96 -2.05 -0.62
C THR A 90 -12.96 -0.67 -1.26
N ASP A 91 -12.87 0.38 -0.45
CA ASP A 91 -12.84 1.77 -0.90
C ASP A 91 -11.58 2.05 -1.73
N THR A 92 -10.40 1.56 -1.29
CA THR A 92 -9.15 1.64 -2.07
C THR A 92 -9.27 0.94 -3.41
N ASN A 93 -9.73 -0.31 -3.44
CA ASN A 93 -9.88 -1.05 -4.69
C ASN A 93 -10.84 -0.35 -5.66
N LYS A 94 -11.93 0.23 -5.14
CA LYS A 94 -12.85 1.03 -5.95
C LYS A 94 -12.14 2.25 -6.54
N ASN A 95 -11.40 2.99 -5.71
CA ASN A 95 -10.63 4.16 -6.15
C ASN A 95 -9.57 3.79 -7.21
N LEU A 96 -8.85 2.69 -7.01
CA LEU A 96 -7.83 2.21 -7.95
C LEU A 96 -8.44 1.81 -9.29
N ARG A 97 -9.60 1.13 -9.29
CA ARG A 97 -10.32 0.80 -10.53
C ARG A 97 -10.74 2.04 -11.29
N THR A 98 -11.32 3.03 -10.61
CA THR A 98 -11.67 4.30 -11.25
C THR A 98 -10.44 5.00 -11.83
N GLN A 99 -9.31 5.00 -11.12
CA GLN A 99 -8.06 5.58 -11.65
C GLN A 99 -7.54 4.84 -12.88
N ILE A 100 -7.66 3.51 -12.92
CA ILE A 100 -7.29 2.71 -14.10
C ILE A 100 -8.18 3.11 -15.27
N ASP A 101 -9.50 3.13 -15.08
CA ASP A 101 -10.46 3.48 -16.13
C ASP A 101 -10.19 4.90 -16.67
N ASP A 102 -9.93 5.87 -15.78
CA ASP A 102 -9.60 7.25 -16.15
C ASP A 102 -8.27 7.34 -16.94
N LEU A 103 -7.23 6.62 -16.50
CA LEU A 103 -5.93 6.61 -17.16
C LEU A 103 -5.97 5.91 -18.52
N GLU A 104 -6.75 4.82 -18.65
CA GLU A 104 -6.96 4.13 -19.92
C GLU A 104 -7.69 5.05 -20.92
N SER A 105 -8.73 5.75 -20.46
CA SER A 105 -9.46 6.74 -21.27
C SER A 105 -8.54 7.88 -21.72
N GLN A 106 -7.74 8.45 -20.82
CA GLN A 106 -6.77 9.49 -21.16
C GLN A 106 -5.70 8.99 -22.13
N LEU A 107 -5.18 7.78 -21.94
CA LEU A 107 -4.20 7.20 -22.85
C LEU A 107 -4.79 7.00 -24.24
N HIS A 108 -6.01 6.50 -24.34
CA HIS A 108 -6.72 6.35 -25.61
C HIS A 108 -6.90 7.71 -26.30
N GLN A 109 -7.45 8.70 -25.59
CA GLN A 109 -7.65 10.05 -26.13
C GLN A 109 -6.34 10.68 -26.60
N ASN A 110 -5.27 10.57 -25.81
CA ASN A 110 -3.95 11.09 -26.19
C ASN A 110 -3.40 10.38 -27.43
N THR A 111 -3.68 9.09 -27.59
CA THR A 111 -3.25 8.31 -28.74
C THR A 111 -3.98 8.75 -30.01
N GLU A 112 -5.31 8.89 -29.95
CA GLU A 112 -6.11 9.41 -31.07
C GLU A 112 -5.67 10.81 -31.47
N THR A 113 -5.50 11.72 -30.50
CA THR A 113 -5.04 13.08 -30.77
C THR A 113 -3.63 13.11 -31.39
N LEU A 114 -2.74 12.20 -31.00
CA LEU A 114 -1.43 12.10 -31.65
C LEU A 114 -1.53 11.60 -33.09
N ILE A 115 -2.44 10.67 -33.38
CA ILE A 115 -2.73 10.20 -34.74
C ILE A 115 -3.25 11.36 -35.59
N ASP A 116 -4.24 12.11 -35.08
CA ASP A 116 -4.81 13.28 -35.77
C ASP A 116 -3.72 14.31 -36.12
N ILE A 117 -2.82 14.60 -35.17
CA ILE A 117 -1.70 15.52 -35.39
C ILE A 117 -0.77 14.98 -36.49
N ILE A 118 -0.44 13.69 -36.47
CA ILE A 118 0.41 13.06 -37.49
C ILE A 118 -0.25 13.18 -38.87
N GLU A 119 -1.54 12.90 -38.97
CA GLU A 119 -2.30 13.00 -40.22
C GLU A 119 -2.36 14.43 -40.74
N GLU A 120 -2.68 15.41 -39.90
CA GLU A 120 -2.68 16.83 -40.27
C GLU A 120 -1.31 17.30 -40.77
N VAL A 121 -0.22 16.87 -40.13
CA VAL A 121 1.14 17.20 -40.58
C VAL A 121 1.45 16.56 -41.92
N LYS A 122 1.06 15.30 -42.14
CA LYS A 122 1.24 14.61 -43.43
C LYS A 122 0.43 15.26 -44.55
N LEU A 123 -0.77 15.77 -44.26
CA LEU A 123 -1.63 16.44 -45.23
C LEU A 123 -1.10 17.82 -45.62
N ARG A 124 -0.57 18.57 -44.65
CA ARG A 124 -0.14 19.97 -44.86
C ARG A 124 1.32 20.12 -45.29
N THR A 125 2.13 19.07 -45.17
CA THR A 125 3.57 19.13 -45.42
C THR A 125 4.08 17.91 -46.19
N ASN A 126 5.20 18.06 -46.91
CA ASN A 126 5.89 16.94 -47.57
C ASN A 126 6.82 16.16 -46.62
N LEU A 127 6.65 16.30 -45.31
CA LEU A 127 7.47 15.59 -44.33
C LEU A 127 7.14 14.10 -44.34
N LYS A 128 8.18 13.26 -44.45
CA LYS A 128 8.05 11.81 -44.28
C LYS A 128 7.97 11.47 -42.79
N VAL A 129 6.85 11.81 -42.16
CA VAL A 129 6.65 11.66 -40.71
C VAL A 129 6.93 10.23 -40.24
N ASP A 130 6.55 9.21 -41.03
CA ASP A 130 6.81 7.81 -40.71
C ASP A 130 8.31 7.48 -40.58
N HIS A 131 9.14 8.07 -41.43
CA HIS A 131 10.60 7.90 -41.36
C HIS A 131 11.20 8.57 -40.11
N LEU A 132 10.61 9.69 -39.66
CA LEU A 132 11.05 10.39 -38.45
C LEU A 132 10.64 9.63 -37.18
N LEU A 133 9.48 8.97 -37.19
CA LEU A 133 8.99 8.21 -36.04
C LEU A 133 9.63 6.82 -35.94
N ALA A 134 9.98 6.19 -37.06
CA ALA A 134 10.50 4.82 -37.10
C ALA A 134 11.67 4.54 -36.12
N PRO A 135 12.71 5.38 -35.99
CA PRO A 135 13.80 5.13 -35.04
C PRO A 135 13.34 5.08 -33.57
N HIS A 136 12.33 5.87 -33.21
CA HIS A 136 11.82 5.96 -31.84
C HIS A 136 10.85 4.82 -31.52
N LEU A 137 10.09 4.36 -32.51
CA LEU A 137 9.16 3.24 -32.38
C LEU A 137 9.92 1.89 -32.37
N LEU A 138 10.90 1.72 -33.26
CA LEU A 138 11.69 0.48 -33.37
C LEU A 138 12.64 0.27 -32.20
N LYS A 139 13.31 1.33 -31.73
CA LYS A 139 14.21 1.24 -30.57
C LYS A 139 13.48 0.75 -29.32
N LYS A 140 12.22 1.18 -29.13
CA LYS A 140 11.38 0.77 -28.01
C LYS A 140 10.92 -0.70 -28.12
N TYR A 141 10.76 -1.21 -29.35
CA TYR A 141 10.43 -2.60 -29.64
C TYR A 141 11.62 -3.52 -29.33
N LEU A 142 12.82 -3.14 -29.78
CA LEU A 142 14.05 -3.90 -29.58
C LEU A 142 14.55 -3.89 -28.12
N SER A 143 14.21 -2.88 -27.33
CA SER A 143 14.58 -2.80 -25.90
C SER A 143 13.61 -3.52 -24.95
N ARG A 144 12.54 -4.13 -25.48
CA ARG A 144 11.57 -4.92 -24.71
C ARG A 144 11.83 -6.43 -24.75
N GLU A 145 12.76 -6.89 -25.58
CA GLU A 145 13.37 -8.23 -25.55
C GLU A 145 14.63 -8.23 -24.70
#